data_AF-A0A4Q3YSI7-F1
#
_entry.id   AF-A0A4Q3YSI7-F1
#
_cell.length_a   1.000
_cell.length_b   1.000
_cell.length_c   1.000
_cell.angle_alpha   90.00
_cell.angle_beta   90.00
_cell.angle_gamma   90.00
#
_symmetry.space_group_name_H-M   'P 1'
#
loop_
_entity.id
_entity.type
_entity.pdbx_description
1 polymer ?
#
loop_
_entity_poly.entity_id
_entity_poly.type
_entity_poly.pdbx_seq_one_letter_code
_entity_poly.pdbx_strand_id
1 'polypeptide(L)'
;MFPSLVLGQIISAIDLQLLTASSAEAEERNAVIVDFIQSSHRRRRNVPEQDFIILHIYRSHVWPSTQYRVWTIGYSASENMWSCDEIELPTATAVVVTLGSGARTAKAYTTRWAASDAGGTSRAIFSAFCDALSSGEDRLSGGMPQLNALYTEGSPRPLGVVENNQLFLHGLPIKWSGALANIEWCDRLFNRLDPLTMKQASGARRFARPTNSGIR
;
A
#
# COMPACT_ATOMS: atom_id res chain seq x y z
N MET A 1 -1.59 -3.70 -17.66
CA MET A 1 -2.78 -2.92 -18.05
C MET A 1 -4.09 -3.47 -17.49
N PHE A 2 -4.34 -4.79 -17.54
CA PHE A 2 -5.60 -5.35 -17.05
C PHE A 2 -5.96 -4.99 -15.58
N PRO A 3 -5.05 -5.13 -14.59
CA PRO A 3 -5.39 -4.82 -13.20
C PRO A 3 -5.91 -3.39 -13.00
N SER A 4 -5.26 -2.40 -13.60
CA SER A 4 -5.65 -0.99 -13.48
C SER A 4 -7.07 -0.72 -14.00
N LEU A 5 -7.52 -1.42 -15.04
CA LEU A 5 -8.86 -1.27 -15.60
C LEU A 5 -9.92 -1.96 -14.73
N VAL A 6 -9.68 -3.22 -14.35
CA VAL A 6 -10.67 -3.99 -13.59
C VAL A 6 -10.84 -3.45 -12.18
N LEU A 7 -9.76 -2.95 -11.55
CA LEU A 7 -9.83 -2.34 -10.22
C LEU A 7 -10.69 -1.07 -10.21
N GLY A 8 -10.60 -0.24 -11.26
CA GLY A 8 -11.48 0.93 -11.39
C GLY A 8 -12.96 0.54 -11.45
N GLN A 9 -13.29 -0.51 -12.21
CA GLN A 9 -14.66 -1.03 -12.31
C GLN A 9 -15.16 -1.62 -10.98
N ILE A 10 -14.30 -2.37 -10.27
CA ILE A 10 -14.63 -2.94 -8.96
C ILE A 10 -14.89 -1.83 -7.94
N ILE A 11 -14.02 -0.82 -7.88
CA ILE A 11 -14.20 0.33 -6.97
C ILE A 11 -15.53 1.02 -7.25
N SER A 12 -15.83 1.34 -8.50
CA SER A 12 -17.11 1.97 -8.86
C SER A 12 -18.31 1.11 -8.47
N ALA A 13 -18.23 -0.22 -8.63
CA ALA A 13 -19.32 -1.11 -8.27
C ALA A 13 -19.44 -1.33 -6.75
N ILE A 14 -18.35 -1.21 -5.98
CA ILE A 14 -18.37 -1.16 -4.51
C ILE A 14 -19.02 0.13 -4.03
N ASP A 15 -18.64 1.28 -4.60
CA ASP A 15 -19.19 2.59 -4.24
C ASP A 15 -20.70 2.69 -4.49
N LEU A 16 -21.17 2.02 -5.55
CA LEU A 16 -22.60 1.88 -5.88
C LEU A 16 -23.30 0.75 -5.10
N GLN A 17 -22.61 0.07 -4.19
CA GLN A 17 -23.13 -1.04 -3.38
C GLN A 17 -23.68 -2.22 -4.20
N LEU A 18 -23.11 -2.47 -5.39
CA LEU A 18 -23.57 -3.49 -6.34
C LEU A 18 -22.88 -4.84 -6.18
N LEU A 19 -21.64 -4.86 -5.66
CA LEU A 19 -20.84 -6.08 -5.62
C LEU A 19 -21.12 -6.96 -4.40
N THR A 20 -21.29 -6.38 -3.22
CA THR A 20 -21.33 -7.17 -1.99
C THR A 20 -22.39 -6.63 -1.05
N ALA A 21 -23.19 -7.52 -0.46
CA ALA A 21 -24.13 -7.15 0.58
C ALA A 21 -23.40 -6.54 1.79
N SER A 22 -24.05 -5.63 2.52
CA SER A 22 -23.48 -5.01 3.71
C SER A 22 -23.16 -6.02 4.83
N SER A 23 -23.86 -7.15 4.87
CA SER A 23 -23.68 -8.23 5.84
C SER A 23 -22.67 -9.30 5.42
N ALA A 24 -22.11 -9.22 4.20
CA ALA A 24 -21.19 -10.25 3.72
C ALA A 24 -19.89 -10.24 4.54
N GLU A 25 -19.43 -11.44 4.92
CA GLU A 25 -18.17 -11.64 5.62
C GLU A 25 -16.97 -11.47 4.67
N ALA A 26 -15.77 -11.38 5.25
CA ALA A 26 -14.56 -11.02 4.51
C ALA A 26 -14.23 -12.04 3.39
N GLU A 27 -14.40 -13.33 3.65
CA GLU A 27 -14.25 -14.45 2.70
C GLU A 27 -15.21 -14.32 1.52
N GLU A 28 -16.49 -14.04 1.81
CA GLU A 28 -17.53 -13.91 0.78
C GLU A 28 -17.24 -12.72 -0.13
N ARG A 29 -16.84 -11.59 0.47
CA ARG A 29 -16.43 -10.40 -0.29
C ARG A 29 -15.22 -10.69 -1.17
N ASN A 30 -14.22 -11.39 -0.63
CA ASN A 30 -13.06 -11.81 -1.42
C ASN A 30 -13.48 -12.69 -2.60
N ALA A 31 -14.32 -13.70 -2.37
CA ALA A 31 -14.78 -14.62 -3.41
C ALA A 31 -15.50 -13.88 -4.54
N VAL A 32 -16.36 -12.91 -4.21
CA VAL A 32 -17.04 -12.07 -5.23
C VAL A 32 -16.04 -11.24 -6.02
N ILE A 33 -15.05 -10.62 -5.37
CA ILE A 33 -14.01 -9.84 -6.04
C ILE A 33 -13.19 -10.74 -6.98
N VAL A 34 -12.79 -11.92 -6.52
CA VAL A 34 -12.04 -12.90 -7.32
C VAL A 34 -12.85 -13.33 -8.55
N ASP A 35 -14.12 -13.71 -8.38
CA ASP A 35 -14.98 -14.10 -9.50
C ASP A 35 -15.15 -12.95 -10.50
N PHE A 36 -15.37 -11.71 -10.02
CA PHE A 36 -15.48 -10.54 -10.90
C PHE A 36 -14.20 -10.32 -11.72
N ILE A 37 -13.03 -10.43 -11.09
CA ILE A 37 -11.73 -10.28 -11.75
C ILE A 37 -11.56 -11.38 -12.81
N GLN A 38 -11.76 -12.64 -12.44
CA GLN A 38 -11.59 -13.80 -13.33
C GLN A 38 -12.57 -13.74 -14.51
N SER A 39 -13.83 -13.40 -14.25
CA SER A 39 -14.87 -13.25 -15.27
C SER A 39 -14.60 -12.07 -16.21
N SER A 40 -14.03 -10.97 -15.71
CA SER A 40 -13.59 -9.85 -16.55
C SER A 40 -12.35 -10.20 -17.37
N HIS A 41 -11.41 -10.97 -16.80
CA HIS A 41 -10.22 -11.43 -17.50
C HIS A 41 -10.56 -12.37 -18.67
N ARG A 42 -11.45 -13.35 -18.46
CA ARG A 42 -11.89 -14.33 -19.47
C ARG A 42 -12.56 -13.69 -20.69
N ARG A 43 -13.11 -12.47 -20.57
CA ARG A 43 -13.80 -11.76 -21.65
C ARG A 43 -12.85 -10.98 -22.56
N ARG A 44 -11.57 -10.86 -22.22
CA ARG A 44 -10.58 -10.16 -23.03
C ARG A 44 -10.24 -10.97 -24.28
N ARG A 45 -9.97 -10.28 -25.39
CA ARG A 45 -9.51 -10.90 -26.65
C ARG A 45 -8.29 -10.16 -27.17
N ASN A 46 -7.35 -10.89 -27.75
CA ASN A 46 -6.19 -10.35 -28.49
C ASN A 46 -5.34 -9.34 -27.71
N VAL A 47 -5.12 -9.58 -26.42
CA VAL A 47 -4.29 -8.73 -25.56
C VAL A 47 -3.11 -9.53 -25.00
N PRO A 48 -1.89 -8.95 -24.95
CA PRO A 48 -0.76 -9.58 -24.30
C PRO A 48 -1.09 -9.92 -22.85
N GLU A 49 -0.77 -11.15 -22.45
CA GLU A 49 -0.91 -11.60 -21.08
C GLU A 49 0.42 -11.39 -20.35
N GLN A 50 0.31 -10.92 -19.12
CA GLN A 50 1.43 -10.70 -18.22
C GLN A 50 1.00 -11.16 -16.85
N ASP A 51 1.96 -11.67 -16.09
CA ASP A 51 1.73 -12.00 -14.70
C ASP A 51 1.35 -10.75 -13.92
N PHE A 52 0.43 -10.91 -12.97
CA PHE A 52 0.10 -9.85 -12.04
C PHE A 52 -0.38 -10.42 -10.72
N ILE A 53 -0.29 -9.59 -9.68
CA ILE A 53 -0.81 -9.88 -8.35
C ILE A 53 -1.65 -8.67 -7.92
N ILE A 54 -2.84 -8.94 -7.40
CA ILE A 54 -3.71 -7.97 -6.77
C ILE A 54 -3.73 -8.29 -5.28
N LEU A 55 -3.49 -7.28 -4.45
CA LEU A 55 -3.70 -7.39 -3.01
C LEU A 55 -5.11 -6.95 -2.66
N HIS A 56 -5.88 -7.83 -2.03
CA HIS A 56 -7.14 -7.49 -1.42
C HIS A 56 -6.96 -7.45 0.10
N ILE A 57 -7.11 -6.27 0.69
CA ILE A 57 -7.01 -6.04 2.13
C ILE A 57 -8.38 -5.61 2.63
N TYR A 58 -8.90 -6.33 3.62
CA TYR A 58 -10.18 -6.05 4.22
C TYR A 58 -10.05 -5.80 5.72
N ARG A 59 -10.84 -4.85 6.23
CA ARG A 59 -11.00 -4.61 7.67
C ARG A 59 -12.44 -4.93 8.04
N SER A 60 -12.64 -5.94 8.88
CA SER A 60 -13.93 -6.27 9.48
C SER A 60 -14.06 -5.69 10.88
N HIS A 61 -15.32 -5.54 11.30
CA HIS A 61 -15.74 -5.03 12.61
C HIS A 61 -15.30 -3.58 12.92
N VAL A 62 -15.95 -3.02 13.94
CA VAL A 62 -15.59 -1.73 14.50
C VAL A 62 -14.62 -1.93 15.67
N TRP A 63 -13.81 -0.91 15.94
CA TRP A 63 -12.96 -0.88 17.13
C TRP A 63 -13.82 -1.11 18.39
N PRO A 64 -13.35 -1.88 19.39
CA PRO A 64 -12.00 -2.48 19.54
C PRO A 64 -11.83 -3.86 18.92
N SER A 65 -12.87 -4.44 18.31
CA SER A 65 -12.86 -5.81 17.78
C SER A 65 -12.38 -5.88 16.32
N THR A 66 -11.70 -4.84 15.84
CA THR A 66 -11.24 -4.73 14.46
C THR A 66 -10.38 -5.95 14.08
N GLN A 67 -10.68 -6.55 12.94
CA GLN A 67 -9.85 -7.60 12.35
C GLN A 67 -9.46 -7.22 10.93
N TYR A 68 -8.31 -7.73 10.51
CA TYR A 68 -7.78 -7.51 9.17
C TYR A 68 -7.58 -8.85 8.49
N ARG A 69 -7.88 -8.89 7.20
CA ARG A 69 -7.62 -10.05 6.36
C ARG A 69 -7.02 -9.62 5.05
N VAL A 70 -6.06 -10.40 4.56
CA VAL A 70 -5.24 -10.05 3.40
C VAL A 70 -5.14 -11.24 2.48
N TRP A 71 -5.38 -11.01 1.20
CA TRP A 71 -5.20 -12.01 0.16
C TRP A 71 -4.32 -11.50 -0.96
N THR A 72 -3.57 -12.43 -1.56
CA THR A 72 -2.94 -12.28 -2.86
C THR A 72 -3.78 -13.01 -3.91
N ILE A 73 -4.28 -12.25 -4.89
CA ILE A 73 -4.96 -12.78 -6.07
C ILE A 73 -3.97 -12.73 -7.23
N GLY A 74 -3.44 -13.88 -7.62
CA GLY A 74 -2.37 -14.00 -8.62
C GLY A 74 -2.88 -14.56 -9.94
N TYR A 75 -2.28 -14.10 -11.04
CA TYR A 75 -2.41 -14.70 -12.36
C TYR A 75 -1.03 -15.00 -12.94
N SER A 76 -0.81 -16.24 -13.39
CA SER A 76 0.35 -16.65 -14.18
C SER A 76 -0.06 -16.77 -15.65
N ALA A 77 0.54 -15.95 -16.50
CA ALA A 77 0.31 -15.96 -17.94
C ALA A 77 0.95 -17.19 -18.60
N SER A 78 2.10 -17.68 -18.10
CA SER A 78 2.75 -18.87 -18.67
C SER A 78 1.96 -20.14 -18.40
N GLU A 79 1.30 -20.23 -17.25
CA GLU A 79 0.52 -21.40 -16.84
C GLU A 79 -0.97 -21.24 -17.13
N ASN A 80 -1.42 -20.03 -17.48
CA ASN A 80 -2.84 -19.66 -17.58
C ASN A 80 -3.62 -20.07 -16.31
N MET A 81 -3.02 -19.79 -15.15
CA MET A 81 -3.51 -20.23 -13.85
C MET A 81 -3.77 -19.06 -12.91
N TRP A 82 -4.83 -19.21 -12.12
CA TRP A 82 -5.19 -18.29 -11.04
C TRP A 82 -4.85 -18.88 -9.68
N SER A 83 -4.42 -18.01 -8.78
CA SER A 83 -4.25 -18.30 -7.34
C SER A 83 -4.99 -17.26 -6.51
N CYS A 84 -5.49 -17.69 -5.35
CA CYS A 84 -6.01 -16.80 -4.33
C CYS A 84 -5.61 -17.37 -2.97
N ASP A 85 -4.62 -16.74 -2.34
CA ASP A 85 -4.05 -17.21 -1.09
C ASP A 85 -4.29 -16.15 -0.02
N GLU A 86 -4.77 -16.58 1.14
CA GLU A 86 -4.81 -15.73 2.32
C GLU A 86 -3.41 -15.67 2.97
N ILE A 87 -3.03 -14.49 3.43
CA ILE A 87 -1.78 -14.27 4.15
C ILE A 87 -2.07 -14.18 5.64
N GLU A 88 -1.40 -15.02 6.42
CA GLU A 88 -1.41 -14.92 7.88
C GLU A 88 -0.75 -13.61 8.33
N LEU A 89 -1.47 -12.86 9.16
CA LEU A 89 -0.99 -11.57 9.65
C LEU A 89 -0.10 -11.73 10.88
N PRO A 90 1.01 -10.96 10.96
CA PRO A 90 1.86 -10.94 12.13
C PRO A 90 1.10 -10.32 13.33
N THR A 91 1.39 -10.81 14.53
CA THR A 91 0.84 -10.28 15.79
C THR A 91 1.51 -8.98 16.24
N ALA A 92 2.58 -8.58 15.58
CA ALA A 92 3.33 -7.35 15.83
C ALA A 92 3.55 -6.57 14.52
N THR A 93 4.07 -5.35 14.63
CA THR A 93 4.38 -4.51 13.47
C THR A 93 5.43 -5.18 12.59
N ALA A 94 5.03 -5.58 11.38
CA ALA A 94 5.93 -6.16 10.39
C ALA A 94 5.41 -5.91 8.96
N VAL A 95 6.27 -6.18 7.99
CA VAL A 95 5.86 -6.26 6.58
C VAL A 95 5.08 -7.55 6.38
N VAL A 96 3.85 -7.45 5.87
CA VAL A 96 2.99 -8.60 5.58
C VAL A 96 3.47 -9.33 4.32
N VAL A 97 3.72 -8.58 3.25
CA VAL A 97 4.17 -9.14 1.96
C VAL A 97 4.96 -8.11 1.18
N THR A 98 5.89 -8.56 0.35
CA THR A 98 6.65 -7.73 -0.59
C THR A 98 6.59 -8.38 -1.97
N LEU A 99 6.14 -7.64 -2.98
CA LEU A 99 5.85 -8.16 -4.32
C LEU A 99 6.58 -7.35 -5.40
N GLY A 100 6.70 -7.92 -6.60
CA GLY A 100 7.32 -7.28 -7.77
C GLY A 100 8.84 -7.41 -7.85
N SER A 101 9.44 -6.83 -8.90
CA SER A 101 10.90 -6.90 -9.17
C SER A 101 11.74 -6.34 -8.02
N GLY A 102 11.28 -5.24 -7.41
CA GLY A 102 11.95 -4.57 -6.31
C GLY A 102 11.87 -5.31 -4.97
N ALA A 103 11.20 -6.47 -4.89
CA ALA A 103 10.95 -7.15 -3.62
C ALA A 103 12.23 -7.53 -2.86
N ARG A 104 13.26 -7.98 -3.58
CA ARG A 104 14.56 -8.34 -2.98
C ARG A 104 15.22 -7.11 -2.34
N THR A 105 15.27 -6.01 -3.07
CA THR A 105 15.85 -4.74 -2.61
C THR A 105 15.07 -4.21 -1.42
N ALA A 106 13.75 -4.12 -1.52
CA ALA A 106 12.90 -3.67 -0.41
C ALA A 106 13.12 -4.51 0.86
N LYS A 107 13.15 -5.85 0.75
CA LYS A 107 13.42 -6.74 1.88
C LYS A 107 14.80 -6.52 2.49
N ALA A 108 15.83 -6.30 1.68
CA ALA A 108 17.18 -6.02 2.16
C ALA A 108 17.23 -4.72 3.00
N TYR A 109 16.61 -3.64 2.51
CA TYR A 109 16.52 -2.38 3.25
C TYR A 109 15.67 -2.51 4.52
N THR A 110 14.53 -3.20 4.47
CA THR A 110 13.71 -3.47 5.66
C THR A 110 14.50 -4.24 6.70
N THR A 111 15.31 -5.22 6.30
CA THR A 111 16.16 -6.00 7.22
C THR A 111 17.21 -5.11 7.90
N ARG A 112 17.85 -4.21 7.15
CA ARG A 112 18.83 -3.25 7.70
C ARG A 112 18.18 -2.31 8.72
N TRP A 113 17.01 -1.76 8.40
CA TRP A 113 16.27 -0.89 9.31
C TRP A 113 15.76 -1.66 10.55
N ALA A 114 15.31 -2.90 10.39
CA ALA A 114 14.87 -3.74 11.49
C ALA A 114 15.98 -4.06 12.49
N ALA A 115 17.23 -4.20 12.03
CA ALA A 115 18.40 -4.42 12.87
C ALA A 115 18.92 -3.16 13.58
N SER A 116 18.32 -1.99 13.30
CA SER A 116 18.75 -0.71 13.86
C SER A 116 18.05 -0.35 15.17
N ASP A 117 18.52 0.70 15.85
CA ASP A 117 17.89 1.30 17.04
C ASP A 117 16.50 1.90 16.77
N ALA A 118 16.13 2.06 15.50
CA ALA A 118 14.81 2.55 15.09
C ALA A 118 13.85 1.43 14.64
N GLY A 119 14.31 0.16 14.65
CA GLY A 119 13.57 -1.00 14.14
C GLY A 119 12.25 -1.30 14.88
N GLY A 120 11.47 -2.23 14.33
CA GLY A 120 10.21 -2.68 14.96
C GLY A 120 9.03 -1.69 14.87
N THR A 121 9.16 -0.64 14.07
CA THR A 121 8.11 0.38 13.90
C THR A 121 7.66 0.49 12.45
N SER A 122 6.42 0.94 12.22
CA SER A 122 5.90 1.21 10.88
C SER A 122 6.67 2.33 10.19
N ARG A 123 7.18 3.29 10.98
CA ARG A 123 8.07 4.35 10.50
C ARG A 123 9.36 3.79 9.92
N ALA A 124 10.00 2.84 10.60
CA ALA A 124 11.19 2.17 10.08
C ALA A 124 10.91 1.38 8.79
N ILE A 125 9.78 0.66 8.72
CA ILE A 125 9.37 -0.07 7.51
C ILE A 125 9.18 0.89 6.33
N PHE A 126 8.46 1.99 6.53
CA PHE A 126 8.24 2.98 5.48
C PHE A 126 9.54 3.69 5.07
N SER A 127 10.38 4.04 6.03
CA SER A 127 11.67 4.69 5.76
C SER A 127 12.60 3.76 4.95
N ALA A 128 12.63 2.48 5.31
CA ALA A 128 13.34 1.45 4.55
C ALA A 128 12.84 1.33 3.11
N PHE A 129 11.52 1.39 2.91
CA PHE A 129 10.94 1.35 1.58
C PHE A 129 11.31 2.58 0.75
N CYS A 130 11.30 3.78 1.35
CA CYS A 130 11.77 5.00 0.70
C CYS A 130 13.24 4.86 0.27
N ASP A 131 14.11 4.40 1.17
CA ASP A 131 15.53 4.20 0.88
C ASP A 131 15.74 3.17 -0.23
N ALA A 132 14.98 2.07 -0.23
CA ALA A 132 15.00 1.08 -1.30
C ALA A 132 14.63 1.70 -2.66
N LEU A 133 13.58 2.52 -2.72
CA LEU A 133 13.17 3.21 -3.96
C LEU A 133 14.25 4.17 -4.48
N SER A 134 14.90 4.92 -3.60
CA SER A 134 15.92 5.90 -4.00
C SER A 134 17.30 5.32 -4.24
N SER A 135 17.54 4.07 -3.84
CA SER A 135 18.80 3.37 -4.10
C SER A 135 19.08 3.18 -5.59
N GLY A 136 18.03 3.07 -6.41
CA GLY A 136 18.14 2.69 -7.82
C GLY A 136 18.64 1.25 -8.06
N GLU A 137 18.72 0.42 -7.01
CA GLU A 137 19.20 -0.97 -7.13
C GLU A 137 18.26 -1.84 -7.98
N ASP A 138 16.93 -1.64 -7.86
CA ASP A 138 15.95 -2.21 -8.80
C ASP A 138 15.61 -1.18 -9.88
N ARG A 139 16.01 -1.43 -11.12
CA ARG A 139 15.87 -0.49 -12.25
C ARG A 139 14.42 -0.25 -12.68
N LEU A 140 13.50 -1.12 -12.25
CA LEU A 140 12.07 -1.04 -12.59
C LEU A 140 11.24 -0.40 -11.47
N SER A 141 11.87 -0.06 -10.34
CA SER A 141 11.25 0.61 -9.20
C SER A 141 11.83 2.02 -9.04
N GLY A 142 11.00 2.97 -8.65
CA GLY A 142 11.45 4.34 -8.39
C GLY A 142 10.29 5.31 -8.23
N GLY A 143 10.62 6.60 -8.25
CA GLY A 143 9.67 7.68 -8.00
C GLY A 143 9.28 7.80 -6.53
N MET A 144 8.23 8.58 -6.27
CA MET A 144 7.70 8.78 -4.92
C MET A 144 6.80 7.61 -4.51
N PRO A 145 6.91 7.09 -3.28
CA PRO A 145 6.00 6.07 -2.79
C PRO A 145 4.53 6.53 -2.87
N GLN A 146 3.66 5.59 -3.22
CA GLN A 146 2.22 5.74 -3.13
C GLN A 146 1.74 5.09 -1.83
N LEU A 147 0.93 5.80 -1.04
CA LEU A 147 0.53 5.35 0.29
C LEU A 147 -0.98 5.41 0.48
N ASN A 148 -1.51 4.34 1.06
CA ASN A 148 -2.87 4.28 1.58
C ASN A 148 -2.82 3.71 3.00
N ALA A 149 -3.61 4.29 3.89
CA ALA A 149 -3.72 3.85 5.27
C ALA A 149 -5.08 3.24 5.53
N LEU A 150 -5.07 2.07 6.16
CA LEU A 150 -6.24 1.39 6.69
C LEU A 150 -6.09 1.30 8.21
N TYR A 151 -6.56 2.33 8.90
CA TYR A 151 -6.51 2.42 10.37
C TYR A 151 -7.52 1.47 11.03
N THR A 152 -7.58 1.43 12.36
CA THR A 152 -8.55 0.60 13.12
C THR A 152 -9.99 1.09 12.98
N GLU A 153 -10.16 2.34 12.59
CA GLU A 153 -11.44 3.02 12.42
C GLU A 153 -11.43 3.96 11.22
N GLY A 154 -12.62 4.40 10.79
CA GLY A 154 -12.81 5.32 9.67
C GLY A 154 -12.50 4.72 8.29
N SER A 155 -12.84 5.41 7.21
CA SER A 155 -12.59 4.90 5.86
C SER A 155 -11.07 4.80 5.55
N PRO A 156 -10.66 3.84 4.70
CA PRO A 156 -9.31 3.86 4.13
C PRO A 156 -9.05 5.22 3.48
N ARG A 157 -7.83 5.75 3.63
CA ARG A 157 -7.50 7.08 3.11
C ARG A 157 -6.09 7.12 2.54
N PRO A 158 -5.86 7.90 1.46
CA PRO A 158 -4.52 8.11 0.96
C PRO A 158 -3.70 8.95 1.94
N LEU A 159 -2.39 8.71 1.97
CA LEU A 159 -1.44 9.57 2.66
C LEU A 159 -0.59 10.31 1.63
N GLY A 160 -0.33 11.58 1.90
CA GLY A 160 0.56 12.42 1.11
C GLY A 160 2.00 12.32 1.61
N VAL A 161 2.94 12.51 0.68
CA VAL A 161 4.37 12.55 0.98
C VAL A 161 4.92 13.93 0.63
N VAL A 162 5.74 14.48 1.50
CA VAL A 162 6.48 15.73 1.27
C VAL A 162 7.95 15.38 1.07
N GLU A 163 8.52 15.84 -0.03
CA GLU A 163 9.95 15.73 -0.30
C GLU A 163 10.42 17.00 -1.00
N ASN A 164 11.59 17.52 -0.60
CA ASN A 164 12.20 18.70 -1.21
C ASN A 164 11.23 19.88 -1.36
N ASN A 165 10.43 20.13 -0.32
CA ASN A 165 9.42 21.19 -0.26
C ASN A 165 8.31 21.08 -1.34
N GLN A 166 8.06 19.86 -1.82
CA GLN A 166 7.05 19.54 -2.81
C GLN A 166 6.09 18.45 -2.30
N LEU A 167 4.81 18.60 -2.62
CA LEU A 167 3.74 17.67 -2.22
C LEU A 167 3.55 16.58 -3.28
N PHE A 168 3.45 15.35 -2.82
CA PHE A 168 3.15 14.20 -3.66
C PHE A 168 1.96 13.41 -3.11
N LEU A 169 1.01 13.07 -3.99
CA LEU A 169 -0.13 12.22 -3.69
C LEU A 169 -0.27 11.17 -4.78
N HIS A 170 -0.45 9.90 -4.41
CA HIS A 170 -0.41 8.78 -5.35
C HIS A 170 0.84 8.76 -6.25
N GLY A 171 1.98 9.21 -5.70
CA GLY A 171 3.25 9.29 -6.42
C GLY A 171 3.36 10.47 -7.40
N LEU A 172 2.31 11.29 -7.52
CA LEU A 172 2.26 12.43 -8.44
C LEU A 172 2.52 13.74 -7.72
N PRO A 173 3.29 14.65 -8.31
CA PRO A 173 3.49 15.98 -7.77
C PRO A 173 2.21 16.79 -7.88
N ILE A 174 1.77 17.40 -6.77
CA ILE A 174 0.56 18.21 -6.75
C ILE A 174 0.81 19.59 -6.15
N LYS A 175 -0.01 20.57 -6.57
CA LYS A 175 -0.04 21.89 -5.94
C LYS A 175 -1.03 21.88 -4.78
N TRP A 176 -0.72 22.64 -3.75
CA TRP A 176 -1.63 22.81 -2.63
C TRP A 176 -2.99 23.39 -3.08
N SER A 177 -4.06 22.88 -2.48
CA SER A 177 -5.43 23.41 -2.59
C SER A 177 -6.20 23.05 -1.32
N GLY A 178 -7.28 23.77 -1.02
CA GLY A 178 -8.10 23.51 0.19
C GLY A 178 -8.68 22.09 0.24
N ALA A 179 -8.87 21.42 -0.90
CA ALA A 179 -9.34 20.04 -0.97
C ALA A 179 -8.36 19.03 -0.33
N LEU A 180 -7.10 19.42 -0.15
CA LEU A 180 -6.04 18.59 0.42
C LEU A 180 -5.89 18.73 1.94
N ALA A 181 -6.68 19.60 2.58
CA ALA A 181 -6.59 19.89 4.01
C ALA A 181 -6.82 18.65 4.90
N ASN A 182 -7.61 17.69 4.42
CA ASN A 182 -7.94 16.47 5.16
C ASN A 182 -6.99 15.30 4.87
N ILE A 183 -5.99 15.50 4.01
CA ILE A 183 -4.94 14.51 3.75
C ILE A 183 -3.88 14.63 4.83
N GLU A 184 -3.45 13.48 5.37
CA GLU A 184 -2.30 13.42 6.26
C GLU A 184 -1.02 13.40 5.42
N TRP A 185 -0.06 14.26 5.80
CA TRP A 185 1.20 14.46 5.08
C TRP A 185 2.37 14.02 5.93
N CYS A 186 3.32 13.31 5.32
CA CYS A 186 4.52 12.84 5.99
C CYS A 186 5.79 13.01 5.16
N ASP A 187 6.94 13.09 5.83
CA ASP A 187 8.25 12.98 5.16
C ASP A 187 8.63 11.49 4.96
N ARG A 188 9.81 11.25 4.39
CA ARG A 188 10.39 9.91 4.16
C ARG A 188 10.71 9.12 5.42
N LEU A 189 10.70 9.78 6.58
CA LEU A 189 10.85 9.17 7.90
C LEU A 189 9.50 8.92 8.58
N PHE A 190 8.40 9.14 7.86
CA PHE A 190 7.04 9.07 8.35
C PHE A 190 6.77 10.06 9.51
N ASN A 191 7.51 11.18 9.54
CA ASN A 191 7.18 12.31 10.41
C ASN A 191 6.01 13.06 9.82
N ARG A 192 4.98 13.31 10.64
CA ARG A 192 3.82 14.10 10.21
C ARG A 192 4.24 15.55 10.01
N LEU A 193 3.85 16.11 8.87
CA LEU A 193 4.13 17.48 8.48
C LEU A 193 2.84 18.27 8.30
N ASP A 194 2.92 19.57 8.56
CA ASP A 194 1.93 20.54 8.16
C ASP A 194 2.16 20.88 6.67
N PRO A 195 1.17 20.69 5.78
CA PRO A 195 1.36 20.83 4.34
C PRO A 195 1.43 22.29 3.84
N LEU A 196 1.12 23.29 4.68
CA LEU A 196 1.27 24.70 4.35
C LEU A 196 2.68 25.19 4.68
N THR A 197 3.20 24.78 5.84
CA THR A 197 4.50 25.23 6.34
C THR A 197 5.64 24.29 5.97
N MET A 198 5.33 23.05 5.58
CA MET A 198 6.26 21.93 5.36
C MET A 198 7.10 21.60 6.60
N LYS A 199 6.67 22.05 7.78
CA LYS A 199 7.32 21.79 9.06
C LYS A 199 6.61 20.66 9.80
N GLN A 200 7.28 20.11 10.80
CA GLN A 200 6.70 19.11 11.68
C GLN A 200 5.37 19.59 12.26
N ALA A 201 4.33 18.78 12.12
CA ALA A 201 3.01 19.10 12.61
C ALA A 201 3.03 19.25 14.15
N SER A 202 2.21 20.16 14.68
CA SER A 202 2.11 20.39 16.12
C SER A 202 1.76 19.09 16.86
N GLY A 203 2.50 18.79 17.94
CA GLY A 203 2.33 17.56 18.74
C GLY A 203 2.80 16.28 18.07
N ALA A 204 3.32 16.31 16.83
CA ALA A 204 3.85 15.12 16.19
C ALA A 204 5.13 14.65 16.89
N ARG A 205 5.27 13.34 17.11
CA ARG A 205 6.52 12.74 17.59
C ARG A 205 7.53 12.66 16.47
N ARG A 206 8.73 13.22 16.68
CA ARG A 206 9.86 13.11 15.76
C ARG A 206 10.40 11.68 15.70
N PHE A 207 10.76 11.26 14.50
CA PHE A 207 11.51 10.05 14.17
C PHE A 207 12.76 10.48 13.41
N ALA A 208 13.89 9.87 13.75
CA ALA A 208 15.18 10.18 13.16
C ALA A 208 15.74 8.94 12.48
N ARG A 209 16.71 9.16 11.59
CA ARG A 209 17.47 8.04 11.02
C ARG A 209 18.23 7.30 12.13
N PRO A 210 18.43 5.99 11.97
CA PRO A 210 19.15 5.19 12.94
C PRO A 210 20.63 5.58 12.94
N THR A 211 21.29 5.53 14.09
CA THR A 211 22.68 6.01 14.24
C THR A 211 23.75 4.94 13.91
N ASN A 212 23.39 3.65 14.02
CA ASN A 212 24.36 2.54 13.98
C ASN A 212 24.18 1.55 12.81
N SER A 213 23.39 1.89 11.78
CA SER A 213 22.92 0.90 10.80
C SER A 213 23.64 0.91 9.45
N GLY A 214 24.62 1.80 9.23
CA GLY A 214 25.23 1.99 7.90
C GLY A 214 24.23 2.49 6.84
N ILE A 215 23.04 2.93 7.27
CA ILE A 215 21.98 3.48 6.43
C ILE A 215 22.28 4.95 6.21
N ARG A 216 22.70 5.32 5.00
CA ARG A 216 22.96 6.72 4.60
C ARG A 216 21.69 7.35 4.06
#